data_AF-A0A2D6M2V5-F1
#
_entry.id   AF-A0A2D6M2V5-F1
#
_cell.length_a   1.000
_cell.length_b   1.000
_cell.length_c   1.000
_cell.angle_alpha   90.00
_cell.angle_beta   90.00
_cell.angle_gamma   90.00
#
_symmetry.space_group_name_H-M   'P 1'
#
loop_
_entity.id
_entity.type
_entity.pdbx_description
1 polymer ?
#
loop_
_entity_poly.entity_id
_entity_poly.type
_entity_poly.pdbx_seq_one_letter_code
_entity_poly.pdbx_strand_id
1 'polypeptide(L)'
;RLPFSANQITFASLALGLGCAWAVTQEGRAMTVAGGWLLVLCYLLDNCDGEIARLKDQCTAFGAFFDTFADWIVHTAFFAALGVGVAAATENGLWLWLGWIAAAGSTINYLIRLVDDWHQHRAGQGGHDSTSGDEAQSLRRPEGWRQWAVYIFRELFRADFCFMVLGLAFFDVLWLLLPLGALGAQVYWMAQLIRGARDCYS
;
A
#
# COMPACT_ATOMS: atom_id res chain seq x y z
N ARG A 1 11.36 6.77 -27.42
CA ARG A 1 10.67 5.49 -27.15
C ARG A 1 11.54 4.76 -26.11
N LEU A 2 11.23 4.89 -24.82
CA LEU A 2 11.95 4.14 -23.79
C LEU A 2 11.40 2.70 -23.79
N PRO A 3 12.23 1.67 -24.05
CA PRO A 3 11.82 0.28 -24.15
C PRO A 3 11.72 -0.36 -22.75
N PHE A 4 11.13 0.35 -21.79
CA PHE A 4 10.80 -0.22 -20.49
C PHE A 4 9.31 -0.51 -20.48
N SER A 5 8.98 -1.79 -20.37
CA SER A 5 7.60 -2.26 -20.15
C SER A 5 7.21 -1.89 -18.72
N ALA A 6 5.98 -1.42 -18.49
CA ALA A 6 5.48 -1.05 -17.15
C ALA A 6 5.77 -2.16 -16.12
N ASN A 7 5.55 -3.42 -16.52
CA ASN A 7 5.85 -4.60 -15.71
C ASN A 7 7.30 -4.71 -15.20
N GLN A 8 8.28 -4.16 -15.93
CA GLN A 8 9.68 -4.15 -15.47
C GLN A 8 9.90 -3.15 -14.34
N ILE A 9 9.18 -2.01 -14.37
CA ILE A 9 9.24 -1.00 -13.32
C ILE A 9 8.52 -1.51 -12.09
N THR A 10 7.33 -2.13 -12.24
CA THR A 10 6.64 -2.81 -11.13
C THR A 10 7.47 -3.94 -10.52
N PHE A 11 8.22 -4.70 -11.34
CA PHE A 11 9.12 -5.72 -10.80
C PHE A 11 10.31 -5.10 -10.05
N ALA A 12 10.83 -3.96 -10.52
CA ALA A 12 11.89 -3.23 -9.84
C ALA A 12 11.40 -2.63 -8.51
N SER A 13 10.20 -2.05 -8.46
CA SER A 13 9.60 -1.55 -7.22
C SER A 13 9.38 -2.71 -6.24
N LEU A 14 8.82 -3.83 -6.68
CA LEU A 14 8.67 -5.04 -5.87
C LEU A 14 10.02 -5.51 -5.29
N ALA A 15 11.07 -5.59 -6.10
CA ALA A 15 12.40 -5.98 -5.65
C ALA A 15 12.97 -5.03 -4.59
N LEU A 16 12.76 -3.71 -4.75
CA LEU A 16 13.16 -2.72 -3.76
C LEU A 16 12.36 -2.83 -2.46
N GLY A 17 11.05 -3.06 -2.55
CA GLY A 17 10.18 -3.27 -1.38
C GLY A 17 10.56 -4.53 -0.60
N LEU A 18 10.88 -5.63 -1.28
CA LEU A 18 11.41 -6.84 -0.64
C LEU A 18 12.82 -6.61 -0.05
N GLY A 19 13.66 -5.83 -0.73
CA GLY A 19 14.96 -5.40 -0.21
C GLY A 19 14.82 -4.56 1.07
N CYS A 20 13.83 -3.68 1.13
CA CYS A 20 13.46 -2.95 2.34
C CYS A 20 13.09 -3.91 3.47
N ALA A 21 12.16 -4.84 3.21
CA ALA A 21 11.74 -5.83 4.21
C ALA A 21 12.95 -6.62 4.74
N TRP A 22 13.82 -7.12 3.86
CA TRP A 22 15.04 -7.79 4.26
C TRP A 22 15.97 -6.90 5.10
N ALA A 23 16.21 -5.65 4.67
CA ALA A 23 17.07 -4.73 5.41
C ALA A 23 16.54 -4.40 6.82
N VAL A 24 15.22 -4.35 6.99
CA VAL A 24 14.55 -4.12 8.28
C VAL A 24 14.63 -5.34 9.21
N THR A 25 14.78 -6.56 8.68
CA THR A 25 15.04 -7.74 9.52
C THR A 25 16.44 -7.76 10.13
N GLN A 26 17.39 -7.05 9.51
CA GLN A 26 18.78 -7.07 9.94
C GLN A 26 18.99 -6.16 11.16
N GLU A 27 19.85 -6.61 12.06
CA GLU A 27 20.20 -5.82 13.23
C GLU A 27 21.05 -4.60 12.85
N GLY A 28 20.71 -3.45 13.45
CA GLY A 28 21.50 -2.23 13.36
C GLY A 28 20.85 -1.13 12.53
N ARG A 29 20.87 0.07 13.11
CA ARG A 29 20.26 1.30 12.55
C ARG A 29 20.64 1.60 11.10
N ALA A 30 21.87 1.29 10.69
CA ALA A 30 22.32 1.55 9.33
C ALA A 30 21.51 0.74 8.29
N MET A 31 21.21 -0.53 8.58
CA MET A 31 20.39 -1.39 7.72
C MET A 31 18.94 -0.95 7.74
N THR A 32 18.40 -0.56 8.90
CA THR A 32 17.04 -0.03 9.04
C THR A 32 16.85 1.27 8.22
N VAL A 33 17.80 2.19 8.29
CA VAL A 33 17.80 3.43 7.48
C VAL A 33 17.95 3.13 6.00
N ALA A 34 18.83 2.21 5.62
CA ALA A 34 18.94 1.76 4.23
C ALA A 34 17.62 1.15 3.74
N GLY A 35 16.92 0.37 4.57
CA GLY A 35 15.58 -0.14 4.30
C GLY A 35 14.57 0.98 4.06
N GLY A 36 14.57 2.03 4.90
CA GLY A 36 13.72 3.21 4.70
C GLY A 36 13.98 3.90 3.34
N TRP A 37 15.24 4.04 2.94
CA TRP A 37 15.60 4.61 1.63
C TRP A 37 15.15 3.73 0.47
N LEU A 38 15.30 2.41 0.59
CA LEU A 38 14.80 1.45 -0.40
C LEU A 38 13.28 1.56 -0.57
N LEU A 39 12.54 1.78 0.53
CA LEU A 39 11.09 1.97 0.47
C LEU A 39 10.70 3.28 -0.23
N VAL A 40 11.41 4.37 0.04
CA VAL A 40 11.21 5.65 -0.67
C VAL A 40 11.48 5.49 -2.16
N LEU A 41 12.55 4.78 -2.53
CA LEU A 41 12.88 4.52 -3.93
C LEU A 41 11.84 3.61 -4.61
N CYS A 42 11.37 2.57 -3.90
CA CYS A 42 10.27 1.72 -4.34
C CYS A 42 9.04 2.57 -4.69
N TYR A 43 8.63 3.45 -3.78
CA TYR A 43 7.49 4.34 -3.98
C TYR A 43 7.71 5.31 -5.14
N LEU A 44 8.90 5.90 -5.27
CA LEU A 44 9.21 6.80 -6.38
C LEU A 44 9.08 6.09 -7.74
N LEU A 45 9.54 4.84 -7.84
CA LEU A 45 9.40 4.06 -9.07
C LEU A 45 7.95 3.70 -9.37
N ASP A 46 7.17 3.36 -8.35
CA ASP A 46 5.73 3.05 -8.45
C ASP A 46 4.93 4.23 -9.03
N ASN A 47 5.18 5.43 -8.50
CA ASN A 47 4.55 6.66 -9.01
C ASN A 47 4.98 6.97 -10.45
N CYS A 48 6.27 6.80 -10.75
CA CYS A 48 6.76 6.97 -12.12
C CYS A 48 6.04 6.00 -13.08
N ASP A 49 5.84 4.73 -12.70
CA ASP A 49 5.16 3.75 -13.54
C ASP A 49 3.69 4.10 -13.75
N GLY A 50 2.99 4.48 -12.68
CA GLY A 50 1.59 4.91 -12.75
C GLY A 50 1.38 6.13 -13.66
N GLU A 51 2.24 7.14 -13.57
CA GLU A 51 2.20 8.31 -14.45
C GLU A 51 2.51 7.93 -15.90
N ILE A 52 3.51 7.07 -16.15
CA ILE A 52 3.87 6.62 -17.49
C ILE A 52 2.75 5.78 -18.12
N ALA A 53 2.12 4.88 -17.36
CA ALA A 53 0.99 4.08 -17.81
C ALA A 53 -0.19 4.94 -18.23
N ARG A 54 -0.51 5.97 -17.43
CA ARG A 54 -1.59 6.93 -17.72
C ARG A 54 -1.28 7.82 -18.92
N LEU A 55 -0.02 8.21 -19.11
CA LEU A 55 0.41 9.02 -20.26
C LEU A 55 0.43 8.23 -21.58
N LYS A 56 0.58 6.91 -21.52
CA LYS A 56 0.65 6.04 -22.71
C LYS A 56 -0.68 5.38 -23.07
N ASP A 57 -1.72 5.52 -22.25
CA ASP A 57 -3.01 4.81 -22.40
C ASP A 57 -2.81 3.28 -22.51
N GLN A 58 -1.77 2.76 -21.85
CA GLN A 58 -1.38 1.34 -21.88
C GLN A 58 -1.73 0.64 -20.57
N CYS A 59 -2.78 1.08 -19.88
CA CYS A 59 -3.31 0.40 -18.71
C CYS A 59 -3.94 -0.93 -19.15
N THR A 60 -3.19 -2.03 -18.99
CA THR A 60 -3.72 -3.38 -19.20
C THR A 60 -4.30 -3.91 -17.89
N ALA A 61 -5.38 -4.69 -17.97
CA ALA A 61 -5.99 -5.34 -16.79
C ALA A 61 -4.99 -6.21 -16.01
N PHE A 62 -4.06 -6.86 -16.72
CA PHE A 62 -2.98 -7.63 -16.10
C PHE A 62 -2.00 -6.74 -15.31
N GLY A 63 -1.62 -5.58 -15.85
CA GLY A 63 -0.73 -4.64 -15.17
C GLY A 63 -1.35 -4.08 -13.89
N ALA A 64 -2.63 -3.68 -13.93
CA ALA A 64 -3.33 -3.17 -12.75
C ALA A 64 -3.46 -4.23 -11.63
N PHE A 65 -3.74 -5.48 -11.99
CA PHE A 65 -3.74 -6.58 -11.04
C PHE A 65 -2.34 -6.83 -10.46
N PHE A 66 -1.30 -6.81 -11.30
CA PHE A 66 0.08 -7.06 -10.87
C PHE A 66 0.61 -5.96 -9.94
N ASP A 67 0.27 -4.70 -10.22
CA ASP A 67 0.58 -3.56 -9.36
C ASP A 67 -0.04 -3.70 -7.96
N THR A 68 -1.34 -4.00 -7.91
CA THR A 68 -2.07 -4.23 -6.65
C THR A 68 -1.48 -5.41 -5.87
N PHE A 69 -1.09 -6.48 -6.57
CA PHE A 69 -0.46 -7.65 -5.97
C PHE A 69 0.93 -7.35 -5.42
N ALA A 70 1.73 -6.56 -6.14
CA ALA A 70 3.05 -6.13 -5.71
C ALA A 70 2.95 -5.23 -4.45
N ASP A 71 2.03 -4.26 -4.43
CA ASP A 71 1.77 -3.40 -3.27
C ASP A 71 1.41 -4.23 -2.02
N TRP A 72 0.55 -5.24 -2.19
CA TRP A 72 0.19 -6.17 -1.11
C TRP A 72 1.39 -6.97 -0.60
N ILE A 73 2.22 -7.52 -1.50
CA ILE A 73 3.42 -8.27 -1.10
C ILE A 73 4.37 -7.37 -0.31
N VAL A 74 4.65 -6.16 -0.81
CA VAL A 74 5.59 -5.23 -0.17
C VAL A 74 5.10 -4.86 1.23
N HIS A 75 3.83 -4.49 1.38
CA HIS A 75 3.26 -4.14 2.69
C HIS A 75 3.29 -5.32 3.66
N THR A 76 2.85 -6.49 3.21
CA THR A 76 2.79 -7.69 4.04
C THR A 76 4.18 -8.15 4.47
N ALA A 77 5.13 -8.17 3.54
CA ALA A 77 6.52 -8.50 3.80
C ALA A 77 7.18 -7.50 4.74
N PHE A 78 6.93 -6.19 4.55
CA PHE A 78 7.48 -5.14 5.39
C PHE A 78 7.02 -5.26 6.86
N PHE A 79 5.71 -5.43 7.11
CA PHE A 79 5.20 -5.56 8.48
C PHE A 79 5.63 -6.87 9.15
N ALA A 80 5.65 -7.98 8.40
CA ALA A 80 6.14 -9.26 8.91
C ALA A 80 7.64 -9.17 9.26
N ALA A 81 8.45 -8.63 8.37
CA ALA A 81 9.87 -8.42 8.57
C ALA A 81 10.18 -7.50 9.75
N LEU A 82 9.43 -6.39 9.87
CA LEU A 82 9.55 -5.47 10.99
C LEU A 82 9.22 -6.15 12.33
N GLY A 83 8.16 -6.97 12.36
CA GLY A 83 7.81 -7.76 13.54
C GLY A 83 8.92 -8.73 13.95
N VAL A 84 9.55 -9.40 12.97
CA VAL A 84 10.68 -10.31 13.21
C VAL A 84 11.91 -9.55 13.70
N GLY A 85 12.29 -8.45 13.05
CA GLY A 85 13.45 -7.64 13.43
C GLY A 85 13.33 -7.05 14.84
N VAL A 86 12.15 -6.50 15.17
CA VAL A 86 11.88 -5.94 16.51
C VAL A 86 11.80 -7.05 17.56
N ALA A 87 11.19 -8.20 17.24
CA ALA A 87 11.15 -9.33 18.17
C ALA A 87 12.55 -9.89 18.49
N ALA A 88 13.44 -9.95 17.50
CA ALA A 88 14.84 -10.33 17.69
C ALA A 88 15.56 -9.33 18.60
N ALA A 89 15.41 -8.03 18.35
CA ALA A 89 16.08 -6.98 19.13
C ALA A 89 15.56 -6.86 20.58
N THR A 90 14.28 -7.16 20.83
CA THR A 90 13.64 -7.00 22.15
C THR A 90 13.51 -8.31 22.93
N GLU A 91 13.92 -9.44 22.34
CA GLU A 91 13.70 -10.82 22.83
C GLU A 91 12.24 -11.12 23.24
N ASN A 92 11.29 -10.39 22.66
CA ASN A 92 9.88 -10.44 23.04
C ASN A 92 9.00 -10.84 21.87
N GLY A 93 8.42 -12.04 21.96
CA GLY A 93 7.56 -12.63 20.94
C GLY A 93 6.27 -11.84 20.67
N LEU A 94 5.87 -10.90 21.53
CA LEU A 94 4.70 -10.06 21.29
C LEU A 94 4.82 -9.22 20.01
N TRP A 95 6.03 -8.74 19.68
CA TRP A 95 6.26 -7.94 18.48
C TRP A 95 6.12 -8.75 17.19
N LEU A 96 6.49 -10.04 17.25
CA LEU A 96 6.29 -10.97 16.15
C LEU A 96 4.79 -11.18 15.91
N TRP A 97 4.00 -11.36 16.96
CA TRP A 97 2.54 -11.45 16.85
C TRP A 97 1.91 -10.17 16.30
N LEU A 98 2.37 -8.98 16.73
CA LEU A 98 1.90 -7.71 16.18
C LEU A 98 2.21 -7.59 14.68
N GLY A 99 3.40 -8.02 14.25
CA GLY A 99 3.78 -8.05 12.83
C GLY A 99 2.87 -8.95 12.02
N TRP A 100 2.58 -10.16 12.52
CA TRP A 100 1.64 -11.08 11.87
C TRP A 100 0.21 -10.55 11.84
N ILE A 101 -0.26 -9.88 12.91
CA ILE A 101 -1.59 -9.25 12.94
C ILE A 101 -1.68 -8.12 11.91
N ALA A 102 -0.64 -7.29 11.80
CA ALA A 102 -0.58 -6.24 10.78
C ALA A 102 -0.55 -6.82 9.35
N ALA A 103 0.25 -7.86 9.12
CA ALA A 103 0.30 -8.59 7.85
C ALA A 103 -1.04 -9.24 7.48
N ALA A 104 -1.72 -9.84 8.46
CA ALA A 104 -3.07 -10.39 8.28
C ALA A 104 -4.07 -9.28 7.93
N GLY A 105 -4.01 -8.13 8.62
CA GLY A 105 -4.84 -6.96 8.32
C GLY A 105 -4.63 -6.43 6.90
N SER A 106 -3.38 -6.34 6.45
CA SER A 106 -3.03 -5.99 5.05
C SER A 106 -3.65 -6.97 4.05
N THR A 107 -3.58 -8.26 4.35
CA THR A 107 -4.15 -9.32 3.50
C THR A 107 -5.68 -9.24 3.43
N ILE A 108 -6.35 -8.98 4.55
CA ILE A 108 -7.80 -8.77 4.58
C ILE A 108 -8.17 -7.55 3.73
N ASN A 109 -7.44 -6.44 3.87
CA ASN A 109 -7.67 -5.25 3.06
C ASN A 109 -7.51 -5.54 1.55
N TYR A 110 -6.48 -6.31 1.17
CA TYR A 110 -6.29 -6.75 -0.21
C TYR A 110 -7.47 -7.63 -0.69
N LEU A 111 -7.95 -8.57 0.12
CA LEU A 111 -9.10 -9.40 -0.22
C LEU A 111 -10.37 -8.58 -0.41
N ILE A 112 -10.63 -7.58 0.44
CA ILE A 112 -11.80 -6.71 0.29
C ILE A 112 -11.72 -5.94 -1.03
N ARG A 113 -10.55 -5.39 -1.37
CA ARG A 113 -10.33 -4.71 -2.67
C ARG A 113 -10.58 -5.65 -3.85
N LEU A 114 -10.09 -6.88 -3.76
CA LEU A 114 -10.29 -7.90 -4.80
C LEU A 114 -11.77 -8.27 -4.99
N VAL A 115 -12.52 -8.37 -3.88
CA VAL A 115 -13.96 -8.66 -3.91
C VAL A 115 -14.74 -7.49 -4.48
N ASP A 116 -14.43 -6.25 -4.08
CA ASP A 116 -15.09 -5.05 -4.60
C ASP A 116 -14.87 -4.89 -6.11
N ASP A 117 -13.62 -5.05 -6.58
CA ASP A 117 -13.27 -5.03 -8.00
C ASP A 117 -14.06 -6.09 -8.80
N TRP A 118 -14.17 -7.31 -8.26
CA TRP A 118 -14.94 -8.37 -8.89
C TRP A 118 -16.46 -8.12 -8.92
N HIS A 119 -17.00 -7.52 -7.85
CA HIS A 119 -18.41 -7.12 -7.79
C HIS A 119 -18.72 -6.02 -8.82
N GLN A 120 -17.84 -5.04 -8.98
CA GLN A 120 -17.97 -3.97 -9.97
C GLN A 120 -17.91 -4.51 -11.40
N HIS A 121 -16.98 -5.42 -11.69
CA HIS A 121 -16.89 -6.06 -13.00
C HIS A 121 -18.13 -6.91 -13.34
N ARG A 122 -18.84 -7.46 -12.34
CA ARG A 122 -20.12 -8.17 -12.54
C ARG A 122 -21.34 -7.26 -12.66
N ALA A 123 -21.37 -6.14 -11.95
CA ALA A 123 -22.45 -5.15 -12.04
C ALA A 123 -22.42 -4.38 -13.38
N GLY A 124 -21.25 -4.27 -14.02
CA GLY A 124 -21.03 -3.52 -15.27
C GLY A 124 -21.67 -4.07 -16.55
N GLN A 125 -22.47 -5.14 -16.53
CA GLN A 125 -23.33 -5.53 -17.67
C GLN A 125 -24.77 -4.97 -17.59
N GLY A 126 -25.13 -4.22 -16.54
CA GLY A 126 -26.44 -3.61 -16.43
C GLY A 126 -26.47 -2.42 -15.48
N GLY A 127 -25.91 -1.28 -15.89
CA GLY A 127 -26.02 -0.02 -15.16
C GLY A 127 -24.68 0.70 -15.01
N HIS A 128 -24.47 1.69 -15.87
CA HIS A 128 -23.40 2.67 -15.77
C HIS A 128 -23.77 3.67 -14.67
N ASP A 129 -23.43 3.37 -13.41
CA ASP A 129 -23.04 4.35 -12.38
C ASP A 129 -22.92 3.67 -11.01
N SER A 130 -21.84 4.01 -10.29
CA SER A 130 -21.54 3.61 -8.89
C SER A 130 -21.13 2.13 -8.77
N THR A 131 -19.84 1.77 -8.83
CA THR A 131 -18.88 1.97 -7.73
C THR A 131 -17.46 2.20 -8.26
N SER A 132 -17.31 2.96 -9.34
CA SER A 132 -16.01 3.53 -9.75
C SER A 132 -15.60 4.68 -8.80
N GLY A 133 -15.63 4.42 -7.49
CA GLY A 133 -15.58 5.44 -6.43
C GLY A 133 -14.21 6.03 -6.12
N ASP A 134 -13.10 5.33 -6.47
CA ASP A 134 -11.76 5.81 -6.11
C ASP A 134 -10.71 5.77 -7.25
N GLU A 135 -11.01 5.19 -8.41
CA GLU A 135 -10.00 5.00 -9.48
C GLU A 135 -10.40 5.60 -10.85
N ALA A 136 -11.69 5.87 -11.09
CA ALA A 136 -12.16 6.62 -12.25
C ALA A 136 -12.11 8.16 -12.05
N GLN A 137 -11.44 8.63 -11.00
CA GLN A 137 -11.15 10.06 -10.77
C GLN A 137 -9.78 10.49 -11.31
N SER A 138 -9.07 9.61 -12.02
CA SER A 138 -7.72 9.85 -12.54
C SER A 138 -7.67 10.63 -13.87
N LEU A 139 -8.79 11.02 -14.49
CA LEU A 139 -8.78 11.82 -15.73
C LEU A 139 -9.74 13.03 -15.77
N ARG A 140 -10.47 13.35 -14.70
CA ARG A 140 -11.12 14.65 -14.54
C ARG A 140 -10.28 15.54 -13.64
N ARG A 141 -9.82 16.69 -14.15
CA ARG A 141 -9.30 17.77 -13.28
C ARG A 141 -10.32 17.98 -12.14
N PRO A 142 -9.89 17.93 -10.87
CA PRO A 142 -10.81 18.07 -9.75
C PRO A 142 -11.33 19.51 -9.71
N GLU A 143 -12.61 19.71 -9.99
CA GLU A 143 -13.27 21.03 -9.92
C GLU A 143 -13.71 21.39 -8.48
N GLY A 144 -13.57 20.45 -7.52
CA GLY A 144 -14.02 20.61 -6.14
C GLY A 144 -12.92 20.44 -5.09
N TRP A 145 -12.86 21.36 -4.12
CA TRP A 145 -11.88 21.38 -3.02
C TRP A 145 -11.86 20.10 -2.17
N ARG A 146 -12.99 19.39 -2.05
CA ARG A 146 -13.06 18.10 -1.32
C ARG A 146 -12.34 16.99 -2.07
N GLN A 147 -12.47 16.92 -3.38
CA GLN A 147 -11.76 15.94 -4.22
C GLN A 147 -10.27 16.30 -4.32
N TRP A 148 -9.95 17.59 -4.42
CA TRP A 148 -8.58 18.07 -4.32
C TRP A 148 -7.97 17.75 -2.95
N ALA A 149 -8.72 17.92 -1.86
CA ALA A 149 -8.28 17.54 -0.53
C ALA A 149 -8.13 16.02 -0.38
N VAL A 150 -9.01 15.19 -0.93
CA VAL A 150 -8.86 13.72 -0.91
C VAL A 150 -7.69 13.25 -1.76
N TYR A 151 -7.50 13.84 -2.95
CA TYR A 151 -6.36 13.56 -3.83
C TYR A 151 -5.05 13.93 -3.15
N ILE A 152 -4.93 15.17 -2.66
CA ILE A 152 -3.76 15.60 -1.89
C ILE A 152 -3.62 14.74 -0.64
N PHE A 153 -4.69 14.44 0.10
CA PHE A 153 -4.60 13.63 1.31
C PHE A 153 -4.11 12.21 1.01
N ARG A 154 -4.57 11.56 -0.06
CA ARG A 154 -4.13 10.21 -0.45
C ARG A 154 -2.68 10.22 -0.93
N GLU A 155 -2.32 11.20 -1.77
CA GLU A 155 -0.96 11.40 -2.28
C GLU A 155 0.02 11.75 -1.15
N LEU A 156 -0.41 12.63 -0.24
CA LEU A 156 0.34 13.10 0.92
C LEU A 156 0.46 12.01 1.98
N PHE A 157 -0.60 11.25 2.32
CA PHE A 157 -0.50 10.13 3.26
C PHE A 157 0.41 9.01 2.75
N ARG A 158 0.40 8.73 1.45
CA ARG A 158 1.21 7.64 0.87
C ARG A 158 2.68 8.07 0.74
N ALA A 159 2.95 9.30 0.32
CA ALA A 159 4.29 9.88 0.35
C ALA A 159 4.82 10.04 1.78
N ASP A 160 4.00 10.56 2.70
CA ASP A 160 4.35 10.73 4.11
C ASP A 160 4.58 9.39 4.79
N PHE A 161 3.93 8.30 4.39
CA PHE A 161 4.18 6.98 4.97
C PHE A 161 5.63 6.52 4.75
N CYS A 162 6.14 6.61 3.51
CA CYS A 162 7.53 6.23 3.21
C CYS A 162 8.53 7.16 3.92
N PHE A 163 8.27 8.48 3.95
CA PHE A 163 9.11 9.42 4.69
C PHE A 163 9.01 9.26 6.21
N MET A 164 7.85 8.87 6.73
CA MET A 164 7.62 8.55 8.14
C MET A 164 8.36 7.29 8.51
N VAL A 165 8.33 6.24 7.68
CA VAL A 165 9.15 5.03 7.85
C VAL A 165 10.63 5.38 7.85
N LEU A 166 11.09 6.21 6.89
CA LEU A 166 12.49 6.66 6.85
C LEU A 166 12.88 7.50 8.08
N GLY A 167 12.01 8.42 8.51
CA GLY A 167 12.22 9.25 9.69
C GLY A 167 12.27 8.40 10.96
N LEU A 168 11.31 7.50 11.15
CA LEU A 168 11.27 6.56 12.26
C LEU A 168 12.49 5.62 12.25
N ALA A 169 12.96 5.21 11.08
CA ALA A 169 14.16 4.40 10.93
C ALA A 169 15.41 5.20 11.35
N PHE A 170 15.45 6.49 11.04
CA PHE A 170 16.54 7.37 11.46
C PHE A 170 16.62 7.55 12.98
N PHE A 171 15.45 7.65 13.64
CA PHE A 171 15.34 7.76 15.10
C PHE A 171 15.31 6.42 15.84
N ASP A 172 15.41 5.29 15.13
CA ASP A 172 15.35 3.92 15.69
C ASP A 172 14.05 3.62 16.45
N VAL A 173 12.94 4.23 16.02
CA VAL A 173 11.61 4.10 16.64
C VAL A 173 10.64 3.34 15.72
N LEU A 174 11.17 2.54 14.80
CA LEU A 174 10.40 1.85 13.77
C LEU A 174 9.39 0.85 14.37
N TRP A 175 9.66 0.35 15.57
CA TRP A 175 8.75 -0.49 16.35
C TRP A 175 7.39 0.16 16.63
N LEU A 176 7.29 1.49 16.63
CA LEU A 176 6.03 2.22 16.80
C LEU A 176 5.04 1.95 15.65
N LEU A 177 5.56 1.59 14.48
CA LEU A 177 4.75 1.31 13.29
C LEU A 177 3.98 -0.01 13.41
N LEU A 178 4.43 -0.96 14.24
CA LEU A 178 3.77 -2.26 14.46
C LEU A 178 2.38 -2.11 15.11
N PRO A 179 2.23 -1.49 16.29
CA PRO A 179 0.92 -1.27 16.89
C PRO A 179 0.06 -0.32 16.05
N LEU A 180 0.67 0.68 15.41
CA LEU A 180 -0.03 1.60 14.52
C LEU A 180 -0.61 0.87 13.29
N GLY A 181 0.18 -0.01 12.66
CA GLY A 181 -0.25 -0.82 11.52
C GLY A 181 -1.29 -1.85 11.91
N ALA A 182 -1.12 -2.53 13.05
CA ALA A 182 -2.10 -3.46 13.56
C ALA A 182 -3.44 -2.76 13.87
N LEU A 183 -3.44 -1.65 14.60
CA LEU A 183 -4.67 -0.90 14.89
C LEU A 183 -5.28 -0.30 13.62
N GLY A 184 -4.46 0.33 12.77
CA GLY A 184 -4.90 0.98 11.54
C GLY A 184 -5.60 0.01 10.58
N ALA A 185 -4.99 -1.15 10.33
CA ALA A 185 -5.60 -2.17 9.49
C ALA A 185 -6.92 -2.67 10.09
N GLN A 186 -6.98 -2.87 11.41
CA GLN A 186 -8.18 -3.38 12.08
C GLN A 186 -9.34 -2.37 12.04
N VAL A 187 -9.05 -1.09 12.29
CA VAL A 187 -10.03 0.01 12.20
C VAL A 187 -10.54 0.16 10.77
N TYR A 188 -9.67 0.00 9.76
CA TYR A 188 -10.04 0.19 8.36
C TYR A 188 -11.13 -0.80 7.90
N TRP A 189 -10.94 -2.10 8.11
CA TRP A 189 -11.95 -3.09 7.67
C TRP A 189 -13.25 -2.97 8.49
N MET A 190 -13.16 -2.64 9.78
CA MET A 190 -14.34 -2.35 10.60
C MET A 190 -15.14 -1.16 10.07
N ALA A 191 -14.45 -0.07 9.69
CA ALA A 191 -15.09 1.10 9.13
C ALA A 191 -15.76 0.82 7.78
N GLN A 192 -15.19 -0.06 6.95
CA GLN A 192 -15.81 -0.48 5.68
C GLN A 192 -17.04 -1.35 5.89
N LEU A 193 -17.00 -2.31 6.82
CA LEU A 193 -18.18 -3.13 7.16
C LEU A 193 -19.37 -2.28 7.63
N ILE A 194 -19.10 -1.26 8.46
CA ILE A 194 -20.15 -0.36 8.96
C ILE A 194 -20.76 0.47 7.83
N ARG A 195 -19.96 0.88 6.83
CA ARG A 195 -20.48 1.60 5.64
C ARG A 195 -21.32 0.68 4.76
N GLY A 196 -20.82 -0.50 4.42
CA GLY A 196 -21.56 -1.48 3.64
C GLY A 196 -22.88 -1.91 4.30
N ALA A 197 -22.94 -1.94 5.65
CA ALA A 197 -24.18 -2.20 6.38
C ALA A 197 -25.20 -1.06 6.30
N ARG A 198 -24.76 0.20 6.13
CA ARG A 198 -25.68 1.34 5.96
C ARG A 198 -26.28 1.40 4.57
N ASP A 199 -25.52 1.02 3.56
CA ASP A 199 -25.98 1.05 2.17
C ASP A 199 -27.06 -0.01 1.89
N CYS A 200 -27.13 -1.09 2.70
CA CYS A 200 -28.21 -2.08 2.66
C CYS A 200 -29.52 -1.62 3.33
N TYR A 201 -29.54 -0.48 4.04
CA TYR A 201 -30.71 0.00 4.78
C TYR A 201 -31.32 1.30 4.22
N SER A 202 -30.76 1.83 3.12
CA SER A 202 -31.28 2.98 2.37
C SER A 202 -31.88 2.57 1.04
#